data_AF-X0X235-F1
#
_entry.id   AF-X0X235-F1
#
_cell.length_a   1.000
_cell.length_b   1.000
_cell.length_c   1.000
_cell.angle_alpha   90.00
_cell.angle_beta   90.00
_cell.angle_gamma   90.00
#
_symmetry.space_group_name_H-M   'P 1'
#
loop_
_entity.id
_entity.type
_entity.pdbx_description
1 polymer ?
#
loop_
_entity_poly.entity_id
_entity_poly.type
_entity_poly.pdbx_seq_one_letter_code
_entity_poly.pdbx_strand_id
1 'polypeptide(L)'
;VNVAKENGFRGVVCNICASGTDVEIPLFIKKNERKMIIEELKRVKTLYPNDFLLSKRMIKWYENPDHRGSCYWGDEVLHFDVSWNRRRCFGNNADCSNCGCLAGSMQNPLKRVLSPREMMKLV
;
A
#
# COMPACT_ATOMS: atom_id res chain seq x y z
N VAL A 1 11.83 -8.65 -9.19
CA VAL A 1 12.23 -9.90 -8.49
C VAL A 1 13.60 -10.35 -8.94
N ASN A 2 13.84 -10.58 -10.24
CA ASN A 2 15.15 -11.04 -10.76
C ASN A 2 16.32 -10.18 -10.29
N VAL A 3 16.24 -8.85 -10.46
CA VAL A 3 17.23 -7.89 -9.95
C VAL A 3 17.50 -8.08 -8.45
N ALA A 4 16.47 -8.36 -7.65
CA ALA A 4 16.66 -8.55 -6.22
C ALA A 4 17.41 -9.84 -5.90
N LYS A 5 17.12 -10.92 -6.64
CA LYS A 5 17.84 -12.20 -6.53
C LYS A 5 19.30 -12.05 -6.96
N GLU A 6 19.56 -11.37 -8.07
CA GLU A 6 20.90 -11.10 -8.60
C GLU A 6 21.79 -10.34 -7.59
N ASN A 7 21.18 -9.48 -6.78
CA ASN A 7 21.87 -8.68 -5.77
C ASN A 7 21.82 -9.30 -4.36
N GLY A 8 21.36 -10.55 -4.22
CA GLY A 8 21.34 -11.25 -2.93
C GLY A 8 20.32 -10.71 -1.91
N PHE A 9 19.32 -9.96 -2.35
CA PHE A 9 18.25 -9.49 -1.47
C PHE A 9 17.25 -10.61 -1.16
N ARG A 10 16.69 -10.60 0.05
CA ARG A 10 15.71 -11.60 0.51
C ARG A 10 14.37 -11.57 -0.24
N GLY A 11 14.06 -10.46 -0.89
CA GLY A 11 12.81 -10.31 -1.64
C GLY A 11 12.51 -8.85 -1.97
N VAL A 12 11.36 -8.61 -2.58
CA VAL A 12 10.88 -7.28 -2.98
C VAL A 12 9.45 -7.05 -2.55
N VAL A 13 9.19 -5.79 -2.21
CA VAL A 13 7.85 -5.25 -2.00
C VAL A 13 7.73 -4.00 -2.87
N CYS A 14 6.52 -3.67 -3.32
CA CYS A 14 6.24 -2.41 -4.00
C CYS A 14 5.08 -1.69 -3.33
N ASN A 15 5.12 -0.36 -3.40
CA ASN A 15 3.99 0.50 -3.06
C ASN A 15 3.35 0.98 -4.35
N ILE A 16 2.03 0.83 -4.43
CA ILE A 16 1.24 1.38 -5.54
C ILE A 16 0.69 2.71 -5.05
N CYS A 17 1.39 3.81 -5.30
CA CYS A 17 0.90 5.14 -4.97
C CYS A 17 0.13 5.71 -6.16
N ALA A 18 -1.17 5.98 -5.97
CA ALA A 18 -1.93 6.83 -6.88
C ALA A 18 -1.67 8.30 -6.52
N SER A 19 -1.53 9.16 -7.54
CA SER A 19 -1.20 10.58 -7.40
C SER A 19 -2.19 11.37 -6.54
N GLY A 20 -1.69 12.46 -5.94
CA GLY A 20 -2.53 13.49 -5.33
C GLY A 20 -3.11 14.45 -6.37
N THR A 21 -4.11 15.24 -6.01
CA THR A 21 -4.81 16.17 -6.91
C THR A 21 -4.01 17.43 -7.25
N ASP A 22 -2.90 17.69 -6.56
CA ASP A 22 -2.10 18.93 -6.70
C ASP A 22 -0.87 18.80 -7.58
N VAL A 23 -0.53 17.57 -7.91
CA VAL A 23 0.61 17.31 -8.75
C VAL A 23 0.02 16.63 -9.97
N GLU A 24 0.15 17.29 -11.13
CA GLU A 24 0.00 16.65 -12.44
C GLU A 24 1.13 15.60 -12.59
N ILE A 25 1.15 14.59 -11.72
CA ILE A 25 1.93 13.39 -11.94
C ILE A 25 1.07 12.58 -12.88
N PRO A 26 1.50 12.33 -14.13
CA PRO A 26 0.75 11.59 -15.14
C PRO A 26 0.54 10.10 -14.79
N LEU A 27 0.73 9.72 -13.52
CA LEU A 27 0.64 8.37 -12.98
C LEU A 27 -0.65 8.17 -12.17
N PHE A 28 -1.75 8.76 -12.62
CA PHE A 28 -3.07 8.43 -12.10
C PHE A 28 -3.44 7.03 -12.58
N ILE A 29 -3.55 6.07 -11.66
CA ILE A 29 -3.98 4.72 -11.98
C ILE A 29 -5.50 4.74 -12.20
N LYS A 30 -5.91 4.68 -13.46
CA LYS A 30 -7.30 4.53 -13.86
C LYS A 30 -7.85 3.19 -13.35
N LYS A 31 -9.18 3.11 -13.20
CA LYS A 31 -9.86 1.89 -12.72
C LYS A 31 -9.50 0.63 -13.52
N ASN A 32 -9.35 0.75 -14.84
CA ASN A 32 -8.91 -0.34 -15.73
C ASN A 32 -7.44 -0.71 -15.53
N GLU A 33 -6.55 0.26 -15.34
CA GLU A 33 -5.14 0.04 -15.05
C GLU A 33 -4.95 -0.64 -13.68
N ARG A 34 -5.77 -0.29 -12.69
CA ARG A 34 -5.78 -0.96 -11.38
C ARG A 34 -6.00 -2.46 -11.53
N LYS A 35 -6.99 -2.88 -12.34
CA LYS A 35 -7.26 -4.31 -12.56
C LYS A 35 -6.03 -5.02 -13.14
N MET A 36 -5.39 -4.43 -14.15
CA MET A 36 -4.17 -5.00 -14.76
C MET A 36 -3.02 -5.09 -13.76
N ILE A 37 -2.82 -4.05 -12.95
CA ILE A 37 -1.79 -4.05 -11.90
C ILE A 37 -2.06 -5.18 -10.90
N ILE A 38 -3.30 -5.33 -10.43
CA ILE A 38 -3.68 -6.42 -9.50
C ILE A 38 -3.43 -7.80 -10.11
N GLU A 39 -3.84 -8.02 -11.36
CA GLU A 39 -3.62 -9.29 -12.07
C GLU A 39 -2.13 -9.61 -12.15
N GLU A 40 -1.31 -8.60 -12.44
CA GLU A 40 0.14 -8.76 -12.49
C GLU A 40 0.73 -9.04 -11.11
N LEU A 41 0.28 -8.36 -10.05
CA LEU A 41 0.69 -8.67 -8.67
C LEU A 41 0.37 -10.13 -8.30
N LYS A 42 -0.80 -10.62 -8.68
CA LYS A 42 -1.21 -12.03 -8.45
C LYS A 42 -0.31 -12.98 -9.24
N ARG A 43 -0.04 -12.69 -10.51
CA ARG A 43 0.85 -13.48 -11.36
C ARG A 43 2.26 -13.58 -10.77
N VAL A 44 2.85 -12.43 -10.41
CA VAL A 44 4.18 -12.35 -9.78
C VAL A 44 4.20 -13.09 -8.44
N LYS A 45 3.14 -12.98 -7.63
CA LYS A 45 3.04 -13.74 -6.36
C LYS A 45 3.02 -15.25 -6.57
N THR A 46 2.36 -15.72 -7.63
CA THR A 46 2.34 -17.16 -7.98
C THR A 46 3.71 -17.63 -8.47
N LEU A 47 4.40 -16.83 -9.29
CA LEU A 47 5.72 -17.18 -9.83
C LEU A 47 6.84 -17.11 -8.78
N TYR A 48 6.74 -16.18 -7.84
CA TYR A 48 7.79 -15.89 -6.87
C TYR A 48 7.21 -15.83 -5.45
N PRO A 49 6.68 -16.94 -4.91
CA PRO A 49 5.94 -16.94 -3.66
C PRO A 49 6.78 -16.49 -2.45
N ASN A 50 8.09 -16.74 -2.46
CA ASN A 50 9.00 -16.40 -1.36
C ASN A 50 9.76 -15.08 -1.58
N ASP A 51 10.01 -14.70 -2.84
CA ASP A 51 10.75 -13.48 -3.15
C ASP A 51 9.84 -12.26 -3.30
N PHE A 52 8.56 -12.45 -3.63
CA PHE A 52 7.58 -11.37 -3.68
C PHE A 52 6.85 -11.23 -2.35
N LEU A 53 7.25 -10.22 -1.58
CA LEU A 53 6.91 -10.06 -0.18
C LEU A 53 5.51 -9.48 0.07
N LEU A 54 4.77 -9.11 -0.97
CA LEU A 54 3.35 -8.81 -0.84
C LEU A 54 2.56 -10.10 -0.57
N SER A 55 1.80 -10.11 0.54
CA SER A 55 0.90 -11.22 0.85
C SER A 55 -0.36 -11.19 -0.02
N LYS A 56 -1.05 -12.32 -0.13
CA LYS A 56 -2.35 -12.38 -0.85
C LYS A 56 -3.37 -11.38 -0.28
N ARG A 57 -3.35 -11.15 1.04
CA ARG A 57 -4.21 -10.16 1.72
C ARG A 57 -3.83 -8.73 1.35
N MET A 58 -2.53 -8.43 1.29
CA MET A 58 -2.04 -7.12 0.84
C MET A 58 -2.44 -6.86 -0.62
N ILE A 59 -2.32 -7.85 -1.50
CA ILE A 59 -2.76 -7.74 -2.90
C ILE A 59 -4.28 -7.51 -2.97
N LYS A 60 -5.07 -8.29 -2.20
CA LYS A 60 -6.53 -8.12 -2.11
C LYS A 60 -6.93 -6.74 -1.60
N TRP A 61 -6.15 -6.15 -0.68
CA TRP A 61 -6.41 -4.81 -0.18
C TRP A 61 -6.45 -3.79 -1.32
N TYR A 62 -5.52 -3.87 -2.27
CA TYR A 62 -5.46 -2.96 -3.43
C TYR A 62 -6.62 -3.11 -4.43
N GLU A 63 -7.41 -4.20 -4.34
CA GLU A 63 -8.61 -4.41 -5.20
C GLU A 63 -9.73 -3.42 -4.87
N ASN A 64 -9.81 -2.98 -3.62
CA ASN A 64 -10.78 -1.98 -3.22
C ASN A 64 -10.30 -0.60 -3.72
N PRO A 65 -11.06 0.14 -4.53
CA PRO A 65 -10.63 1.45 -5.00
C PRO A 65 -10.59 2.47 -3.85
N ASP A 66 -11.60 2.48 -2.98
CA ASP A 66 -11.79 3.50 -1.96
C ASP A 66 -11.20 3.10 -0.59
N HIS A 67 -10.23 3.87 -0.12
CA HIS A 67 -9.52 3.63 1.13
C HIS A 67 -9.74 4.72 2.18
N ARG A 68 -10.67 5.67 1.97
CA ARG A 68 -10.89 6.83 2.85
C ARG A 68 -11.06 6.45 4.33
N GLY A 69 -11.81 5.38 4.62
CA GLY A 69 -12.05 4.92 5.99
C GLY A 69 -10.94 4.05 6.61
N SER A 70 -9.88 3.75 5.87
CA SER A 70 -8.82 2.86 6.32
C SER A 70 -7.50 3.57 6.65
N CYS A 71 -7.34 4.84 6.29
CA CYS A 71 -6.09 5.57 6.45
C CYS A 71 -5.86 6.00 7.91
N TYR A 72 -4.95 5.30 8.61
CA TYR A 72 -4.49 5.66 9.95
C TYR A 72 -3.87 7.07 9.98
N TRP A 73 -3.19 7.45 8.90
CA TRP A 73 -2.47 8.72 8.82
C TRP A 73 -3.34 9.96 8.70
N GLY A 74 -4.60 9.82 8.30
CA GLY A 74 -5.49 10.96 8.13
C GLY A 74 -5.86 11.61 9.46
N ASP A 75 -6.52 10.85 10.33
CA ASP A 75 -7.16 11.40 11.53
C ASP A 75 -6.44 10.99 12.83
N GLU A 76 -5.63 9.92 12.81
CA GLU A 76 -5.01 9.36 14.02
C GLU A 76 -3.54 9.78 14.21
N VAL A 77 -2.92 10.48 13.23
CA VAL A 77 -1.50 10.89 13.26
C VAL A 77 -1.29 12.33 12.79
N LEU A 78 -0.47 13.10 13.52
CA LEU A 78 -0.02 14.41 13.11
C LEU A 78 1.16 14.30 12.13
N HIS A 79 1.02 14.87 10.94
CA HIS A 79 2.11 15.00 9.98
C HIS A 79 2.55 16.46 9.90
N PHE A 80 3.84 16.67 9.68
CA PHE A 80 4.42 17.99 9.47
C PHE A 80 5.35 17.95 8.26
N ASP A 81 5.50 19.07 7.57
CA ASP A 81 6.55 19.21 6.56
C ASP A 81 7.87 19.71 7.13
N VAL A 82 8.84 19.90 6.22
CA VAL A 82 10.19 20.38 6.56
C VAL A 82 10.20 21.77 7.22
N SER A 83 9.10 22.52 7.09
CA SER A 83 8.90 23.83 7.70
C SER A 83 7.95 23.76 8.91
N TRP A 84 7.69 22.56 9.44
CA TRP A 84 6.79 22.31 10.58
C TRP A 84 5.34 22.71 10.36
N ASN A 85 4.89 22.86 9.10
CA ASN A 85 3.48 23.08 8.83
C ASN A 85 2.74 21.75 8.89
N ARG A 86 1.61 21.72 9.60
CA ARG A 86 0.78 20.52 9.71
C ARG A 86 0.25 20.10 8.33
N ARG A 87 0.35 18.81 8.03
CA ARG A 87 -0.21 18.16 6.85
C ARG A 87 -1.15 17.02 7.24
N ARG A 88 -2.01 16.62 6.31
CA ARG A 88 -2.91 15.47 6.47
C ARG A 88 -2.22 14.14 6.13
N CYS A 89 -1.25 14.17 5.22
CA CYS A 89 -0.51 12.99 4.72
C CYS A 89 0.85 13.46 4.16
N PHE A 90 1.62 12.56 3.54
CA PHE A 90 2.84 12.91 2.79
C PHE A 90 2.57 13.91 1.65
N GLY A 91 1.38 13.86 1.04
CA GLY A 91 0.92 14.82 0.04
C GLY A 91 -0.12 15.79 0.63
N ASN A 92 -0.13 17.03 0.15
CA ASN A 92 -1.09 18.05 0.59
C ASN A 92 -2.52 17.68 0.21
N ASN A 93 -2.80 17.34 -1.06
CA ASN A 93 -4.12 16.86 -1.49
C ASN A 93 -4.08 15.42 -2.02
N ALA A 94 -3.81 14.46 -1.13
CA ALA A 94 -3.95 13.05 -1.48
C ALA A 94 -5.42 12.68 -1.67
N ASP A 95 -5.79 12.19 -2.86
CA ASP A 95 -7.09 11.55 -3.06
C ASP A 95 -7.10 10.18 -2.38
N CYS A 96 -7.52 10.16 -1.10
CA CYS A 96 -7.59 8.95 -0.30
C CYS A 96 -8.58 7.91 -0.84
N SER A 97 -9.50 8.31 -1.74
CA SER A 97 -10.40 7.39 -2.43
C SER A 97 -9.73 6.61 -3.56
N ASN A 98 -8.48 6.94 -3.90
CA ASN A 98 -7.65 6.21 -4.85
C ASN A 98 -6.26 5.88 -4.31
N CYS A 99 -5.88 6.45 -3.16
CA CYS A 99 -4.58 6.28 -2.50
C CYS A 99 -4.30 4.82 -2.11
N GLY A 100 -3.45 4.14 -2.88
CA GLY A 100 -2.95 2.80 -2.57
C GLY A 100 -1.86 2.77 -1.48
N CYS A 101 -1.85 3.72 -0.53
CA CYS A 101 -0.85 3.71 0.54
C CYS A 101 -1.17 2.65 1.60
N LEU A 102 -0.78 1.40 1.33
CA LEU A 102 -0.96 0.27 2.25
C LEU A 102 -0.29 0.51 3.61
N ALA A 103 0.86 1.19 3.62
CA ALA A 103 1.51 1.59 4.87
C ALA A 103 0.56 2.46 5.72
N GLY A 104 -0.05 3.47 5.12
CA GLY A 104 -1.03 4.32 5.80
C GLY A 104 -2.26 3.58 6.32
N SER A 105 -2.64 2.42 5.77
CA SER A 105 -3.80 1.66 6.24
C SER A 105 -3.50 0.57 7.29
N MET A 106 -2.26 0.09 7.34
CA MET A 106 -1.87 -1.08 8.15
C MET A 106 -0.92 -0.75 9.32
N GLN A 107 -0.74 0.53 9.63
CA GLN A 107 0.15 1.02 10.70
C GLN A 107 -0.50 1.08 12.08
N ASN A 108 -1.83 0.99 12.21
CA ASN A 108 -2.47 0.91 13.52
C ASN A 108 -2.21 -0.49 14.13
N PRO A 109 -1.41 -0.61 15.23
CA PRO A 109 -1.11 -1.90 15.84
C PRO A 109 -2.35 -2.60 16.37
N LEU A 110 -3.35 -1.86 16.86
CA LEU A 110 -4.62 -2.39 17.35
C LEU A 110 -5.46 -3.01 16.21
N LYS A 111 -5.40 -2.45 14.99
CA LYS A 111 -6.02 -3.08 13.80
C LYS A 111 -5.31 -4.38 13.37
N ARG A 112 -4.06 -4.63 13.80
CA ARG A 112 -3.38 -5.92 13.64
C ARG A 112 -3.76 -6.94 14.72
N VAL A 113 -4.19 -6.49 15.89
CA VAL A 113 -4.59 -7.35 17.03
C VAL A 113 -6.01 -7.92 16.86
N LEU A 114 -6.87 -7.28 16.04
CA LEU A 114 -8.28 -7.68 15.86
C LEU A 114 -8.52 -8.98 15.06
N SER A 115 -7.50 -9.79 14.77
CA SER A 115 -7.70 -11.17 14.36
C SER A 115 -6.87 -12.16 15.20
N PRO A 116 -7.29 -12.44 16.45
CA PRO A 116 -6.70 -13.50 17.26
C PRO A 116 -6.62 -14.85 16.51
N ARG A 117 -7.59 -15.09 15.62
CA ARG A 117 -7.65 -16.26 14.73
C ARG A 117 -6.52 -16.35 13.68
N GLU A 118 -5.88 -15.24 13.31
CA GLU A 118 -4.79 -15.24 12.32
C GLU A 118 -3.41 -15.26 12.97
N MET A 119 -3.24 -14.69 14.17
CA MET A 119 -1.98 -14.78 14.92
C MET A 119 -1.65 -16.22 15.34
N MET A 120 -2.67 -17.05 15.63
CA MET A 120 -2.49 -18.48 15.92
C MET A 120 -2.05 -19.35 14.72
N LYS A 121 -1.98 -18.78 13.50
CA LYS A 121 -1.52 -19.51 12.30
C LYS A 121 -0.08 -19.18 11.89
N LEU A 122 0.63 -18.37 12.70
CA LEU A 122 2.02 -17.96 12.48
C LEU A 122 3.00 -18.63 13.45
N VAL A 123 2.55 -19.63 14.21
CA VAL A 123 3.37 -20.54 15.03
C VAL A 123 3.32 -21.92 14.40
#